data_AF-X1CVL5-F1
#
_entry.id   AF-X1CVL5-F1
#
_cell.length_a   1.000
_cell.length_b   1.000
_cell.length_c   1.000
_cell.angle_alpha   90.00
_cell.angle_beta   90.00
_cell.angle_gamma   90.00
#
_symmetry.space_group_name_H-M   'P 1'
#
loop_
_entity.id
_entity.type
_entity.pdbx_description
1 polymer ?
#
loop_
_entity_poly.entity_id
_entity_poly.type
_entity_poly.pdbx_seq_one_letter_code
_entity_poly.pdbx_strand_id
1 'polypeptide(L)' 'IGIGVMVGSISLTFIFTPLFILVNIWELKEIEEPELGRRLGEEYIEYRNKTPMFIPKIGTWLIGS' A
#
# COMPACT_ATOMS: atom_id res chain seq x y z
N ILE A 1 -5.99 0.31 -14.59
CA ILE A 1 -5.79 -0.61 -15.74
C ILE A 1 -6.89 -0.44 -16.81
N GLY A 2 -8.19 -0.42 -16.46
CA GLY A 2 -9.29 -0.35 -17.43
C GLY A 2 -9.24 0.82 -18.44
N ILE A 3 -9.03 2.07 -18.00
CA ILE A 3 -9.05 3.24 -18.89
C ILE A 3 -7.83 3.28 -19.84
N GLY A 4 -6.63 2.88 -19.37
CA GLY A 4 -5.42 2.89 -20.20
C GLY A 4 -5.44 1.86 -21.35
N VAL A 5 -6.07 0.71 -21.10
CA VAL A 5 -6.30 -0.32 -22.13
C VAL A 5 -7.34 0.16 -23.16
N MET A 6 -8.39 0.84 -22.70
CA MET A 6 -9.44 1.38 -23.59
C MET A 6 -8.95 2.49 -24.53
N VAL A 7 -7.93 3.26 -24.12
CA VAL A 7 -7.30 4.30 -24.95
C VAL A 7 -6.26 3.71 -25.93
N GLY A 8 -5.99 2.40 -25.89
CA GLY A 8 -5.06 1.72 -26.80
C GLY A 8 -3.58 2.07 -26.55
N SER A 9 -3.26 2.78 -25.48
CA SER A 9 -1.90 3.22 -25.17
C SER A 9 -1.23 2.27 -24.18
N ILE A 10 -0.51 1.30 -24.75
CA ILE A 10 0.28 0.30 -24.00
C ILE A 10 1.27 1.02 -23.06
N SER A 11 1.91 2.09 -23.52
CA SER A 11 2.85 2.89 -22.72
C SER A 11 2.19 3.55 -21.51
N LEU A 12 0.98 4.09 -21.64
CA LEU A 12 0.26 4.70 -20.52
C LEU A 12 -0.13 3.66 -19.46
N THR A 13 -0.50 2.46 -19.91
CA THR A 13 -0.93 1.37 -19.03
C THR A 13 0.25 0.71 -18.32
N PHE A 14 1.35 0.43 -19.02
CA PHE A 14 2.47 -0.34 -18.48
C PHE A 14 3.62 0.51 -17.94
N ILE A 15 3.66 1.82 -18.19
CA ILE A 15 4.69 2.71 -17.65
C ILE A 15 4.08 3.66 -16.64
N PHE A 16 3.11 4.49 -17.06
CA PHE A 16 2.56 5.52 -16.18
C PHE A 16 1.74 4.97 -15.02
N THR A 17 0.91 3.95 -15.25
CA THR A 17 0.10 3.37 -14.18
C THR A 17 0.94 2.75 -13.06
N PRO A 18 1.90 1.84 -13.33
CA PRO A 18 2.74 1.31 -12.26
C PRO A 18 3.61 2.40 -11.63
N LEU A 19 4.14 3.35 -12.40
CA LEU A 19 4.90 4.47 -11.85
C LEU A 19 4.06 5.31 -10.88
N PHE A 20 2.82 5.63 -11.25
CA PHE A 20 1.89 6.36 -10.38
C PHE A 20 1.60 5.59 -9.09
N ILE A 21 1.35 4.29 -9.18
CA ILE A 21 1.14 3.42 -8.01
C ILE A 21 2.38 3.44 -7.10
N LEU A 22 3.57 3.32 -7.66
CA LEU A 22 4.82 3.35 -6.89
C LEU A 22 5.03 4.69 -6.16
N VAL A 23 4.73 5.82 -6.82
CA VAL A 23 4.81 7.14 -6.19
C VAL A 23 3.82 7.26 -5.03
N ASN A 24 2.58 6.79 -5.20
CA ASN A 24 1.58 6.78 -4.12
C ASN A 24 2.05 5.90 -2.95
N ILE A 25 2.58 4.70 -3.23
CA ILE A 25 3.12 3.82 -2.18
C ILE A 25 4.25 4.52 -1.40
N TRP A 26 5.10 5.25 -2.09
CA TRP A 26 6.18 6.02 -1.46
C TRP A 26 5.65 7.15 -0.59
N GLU A 27 4.68 7.92 -1.09
CA GLU A 27 4.01 9.01 -0.36
C GLU A 27 3.36 8.50 0.93
N LEU A 28 2.55 7.44 0.85
CA LEU A 28 1.90 6.84 2.02
C LEU A 28 2.93 6.39 3.07
N LYS A 29 4.05 5.81 2.62
CA LYS A 29 5.08 5.28 3.51
C LYS A 29 5.96 6.34 4.15
N GLU A 30 6.29 7.42 3.44
CA GLU A 30 7.19 8.47 3.93
C GLU A 30 6.46 9.66 4.56
N ILE A 31 5.18 9.88 4.24
CA ILE A 31 4.43 11.03 4.74
C ILE A 31 3.37 10.58 5.75
N GLU A 32 2.47 9.67 5.36
CA GLU A 32 1.32 9.30 6.18
C GLU A 32 1.71 8.45 7.40
N GLU A 33 2.55 7.43 7.21
CA GLU A 33 3.05 6.57 8.30
C GLU A 33 3.77 7.32 9.44
N PRO A 34 4.71 8.25 9.17
CA PRO A 34 5.31 9.05 10.24
C PRO A 34 4.33 10.06 10.83
N GLU A 35 3.38 10.62 10.05
CA GLU A 35 2.33 11.47 10.60
C GLU A 35 1.45 10.69 11.60
N LEU A 36 1.02 9.49 11.24
CA LEU A 36 0.25 8.59 12.09
C LEU A 36 1.03 8.20 13.35
N GLY A 37 2.32 7.89 13.22
CA GLY A 37 3.20 7.66 14.37
C GLY A 37 3.29 8.88 15.30
N ARG A 38 3.32 10.10 14.77
CA ARG A 38 3.30 11.33 15.58
C ARG A 38 1.96 11.59 16.25
N ARG A 39 0.84 11.21 15.63
CA ARG A 39 -0.52 11.46 16.12
C ARG A 39 -1.02 10.41 17.10
N LEU A 40 -0.65 9.15 16.89
CA LEU A 40 -1.15 7.99 17.63
C LEU A 40 -0.10 7.38 18.58
N GLY A 41 1.18 7.74 18.42
CA GLY A 41 2.25 7.35 19.35
C GLY A 41 2.62 5.87 19.31
N GLU A 42 3.07 5.34 20.45
CA GLU A 42 3.65 3.99 20.56
C GLU A 42 2.67 2.86 20.21
N GLU A 43 1.39 3.01 20.53
CA GLU A 43 0.36 2.00 20.24
C GLU A 43 0.25 1.73 18.74
N TYR A 44 0.28 2.78 17.93
CA TYR A 44 0.29 2.66 16.47
C TYR A 44 1.58 2.04 15.94
N ILE A 45 2.72 2.39 16.52
CA ILE A 45 4.02 1.82 16.13
C ILE A 45 4.06 0.32 16.39
N GLU A 46 3.55 -0.13 17.53
CA GLU A 46 3.47 -1.57 17.87
C GLU A 46 2.53 -2.32 16.93
N TYR A 47 1.35 -1.75 16.62
CA TYR A 47 0.41 -2.30 15.64
C TYR A 47 1.04 -2.40 14.25
N ARG A 48 1.67 -1.33 13.78
CA ARG A 48 2.34 -1.29 12.46
C ARG A 48 3.42 -2.35 12.31
N ASN A 49 4.19 -2.62 13.38
CA ASN A 49 5.21 -3.65 13.35
C ASN A 49 4.63 -5.08 13.21
N LYS A 50 3.39 -5.29 13.65
CA LYS A 50 2.69 -6.59 13.57
C LYS A 50 1.96 -6.77 12.24
N THR A 51 1.46 -5.68 11.66
CA THR A 51 0.59 -5.68 10.48
C THR A 51 1.30 -5.15 9.23
N PRO A 52 1.52 -5.99 8.20
CA PRO A 52 2.08 -5.51 6.92
C PRO A 52 1.10 -4.58 6.18
N MET A 53 1.63 -3.51 5.58
CA MET A 53 0.86 -2.43 4.96
C MET A 53 0.11 -2.83 3.67
N PHE A 54 0.71 -3.68 2.82
CA PHE A 54 0.18 -3.97 1.47
C PHE A 54 -0.25 -5.42 1.25
N ILE A 55 0.50 -6.39 1.79
CA ILE A 55 0.22 -7.81 1.58
C ILE A 55 -0.22 -8.39 2.93
N PRO A 56 -1.52 -8.72 3.09
CA PRO A 56 -1.98 -9.33 4.32
C PRO A 56 -1.26 -10.68 4.53
N LYS A 57 -0.91 -10.99 5.78
CA LYS A 57 -0.42 -12.34 6.13
C LYS A 57 -1.57 -13.33 5.93
N ILE A 58 -1.58 -14.03 4.79
CA ILE A 58 -2.44 -15.20 4.56
C ILE A 58 -1.95 -16.29 5.51
N GLY A 59 -2.52 -16.39 6.72
CA GLY A 59 -1.94 -17.33 7.68
C GLY A 59 -2.59 -17.53 9.05
N THR A 60 -3.67 -16.84 9.44
CA THR A 60 -4.17 -17.01 10.83
C THR A 60 -5.65 -17.40 10.94
N TRP A 61 -6.41 -17.45 9.84
CA TRP A 61 -7.82 -17.86 9.88
C TRP A 61 -8.07 -19.38 9.83
N LEU A 62 -7.05 -20.21 9.55
CA LEU A 62 -7.22 -21.67 9.34
C LEU A 62 -6.79 -22.55 10.53
N ILE A 63 -6.34 -21.98 11.65
CA ILE A 63 -5.75 -22.74 12.78
C ILE A 63 -6.56 -22.61 14.08
N GLY A 64 -7.86 -22.29 13.97
CA GLY A 64 -8.72 -22.05 15.13
C GLY A 64 -10.19 -22.39 14.89
N SER A 65 -10.47 -23.57 14.33
CA SER A 65 -11.78 -24.24 14.34
C SER A 65 -11.76 -25.38 15.35
#